data_AF-A0A2E9KRB9-F1
#
_entry.id   AF-A0A2E9KRB9-F1
#
_cell.length_a   1.000
_cell.length_b   1.000
_cell.length_c   1.000
_cell.angle_alpha   90.00
_cell.angle_beta   90.00
_cell.angle_gamma   90.00
#
_symmetry.space_group_name_H-M   'P 1'
#
loop_
_entity.id
_entity.type
_entity.pdbx_description
1 polymer ?
#
loop_
_entity_poly.entity_id
_entity_poly.type
_entity_poly.pdbx_seq_one_letter_code
_entity_poly.pdbx_strand_id
1 'polypeptide(L)' 'MKIKDVLKLPSINIGDEVLVGKFKNRRATITGFTTDDNNQPVLKTTKGDQKLFKPRIVKLMDK' A
#
# COMPACT_ATOMS: atom_id res chain seq x y z
N MET A 1 -16.38 8.20 22.99
CA MET A 1 -16.74 8.84 21.71
C MET A 1 -16.71 7.76 20.62
N LYS A 2 -17.85 7.32 20.09
CA LYS A 2 -17.89 6.29 19.03
C LYS A 2 -17.63 6.96 17.68
N ILE A 3 -16.36 7.14 17.35
CA ILE A 3 -15.95 7.67 16.05
C ILE A 3 -16.05 6.50 15.05
N LYS A 4 -17.08 6.52 14.20
CA LYS A 4 -17.28 5.58 13.08
C LYS A 4 -16.77 6.18 11.76
N ASP A 5 -15.65 6.90 11.79
CA ASP A 5 -15.06 7.44 10.57
C ASP A 5 -14.29 6.33 9.86
N VAL A 6 -14.88 5.80 8.79
CA VAL A 6 -14.32 4.69 8.00
C VAL A 6 -13.72 5.25 6.72
N LEU A 7 -12.40 5.10 6.57
CA LEU A 7 -11.69 5.51 5.35
C LEU A 7 -12.13 4.65 4.16
N LYS A 8 -12.70 5.30 3.13
CA LYS A 8 -12.95 4.68 1.82
C LYS A 8 -11.80 5.05 0.89
N LEU A 9 -11.08 4.04 0.41
CA LEU A 9 -9.96 4.22 -0.51
C LEU A 9 -10.45 4.19 -1.96
N PRO A 10 -9.79 4.92 -2.87
CA PRO A 10 -10.02 4.76 -4.30
C PRO A 10 -9.54 3.38 -4.78
N SER A 11 -10.13 2.89 -5.87
CA SER A 11 -9.68 1.67 -6.53
C SER A 11 -8.30 1.89 -7.14
N ILE A 12 -7.37 0.97 -6.88
CA ILE A 12 -6.03 0.95 -7.45
C ILE A 12 -5.95 -0.28 -8.36
N ASN A 13 -5.56 -0.08 -9.62
CA ASN A 13 -5.49 -1.13 -10.61
C ASN A 13 -4.05 -1.41 -11.05
N ILE A 14 -3.86 -2.58 -11.67
CA ILE A 14 -2.60 -2.91 -12.35
C ILE A 14 -2.49 -2.00 -13.58
N GLY A 15 -1.32 -1.39 -13.78
CA GLY A 15 -1.06 -0.41 -14.84
C GLY A 15 -1.10 1.05 -14.37
N ASP A 16 -1.61 1.34 -13.17
CA ASP A 16 -1.61 2.70 -12.63
C ASP A 16 -0.19 3.17 -12.28
N GLU A 17 0.05 4.48 -12.43
CA GLU A 17 1.30 5.11 -12.02
C GLU A 17 1.24 5.58 -10.56
N VAL A 18 2.30 5.25 -9.81
CA VAL A 18 2.48 5.67 -8.42
C VAL A 18 3.82 6.35 -8.22
N LEU A 19 3.82 7.34 -7.32
CA LEU A 19 5.02 8.03 -6.90
C LEU A 19 5.65 7.32 -5.68
N VAL A 20 6.91 6.95 -5.80
CA VAL A 20 7.64 6.11 -4.83
C VAL A 20 8.92 6.79 -4.33
N GLY A 21 9.49 6.26 -3.24
CA GLY A 21 10.66 6.82 -2.55
C GLY A 21 10.32 7.81 -1.42
N LYS A 22 11.37 8.28 -0.72
CA LYS A 22 11.26 9.17 0.45
C LYS A 22 10.49 10.46 0.14
N PHE A 23 10.80 11.08 -0.99
CA PHE A 23 10.23 12.36 -1.43
C PHE A 23 9.11 12.23 -2.46
N LYS A 24 8.70 11.00 -2.84
CA LYS A 24 7.62 10.77 -3.82
C LYS A 24 7.84 11.45 -5.18
N ASN A 25 9.09 11.46 -5.66
CA ASN A 25 9.44 12.05 -6.96
C ASN A 25 9.71 11.02 -8.05
N ARG A 26 9.74 9.72 -7.72
CA ARG A 26 10.02 8.66 -8.69
C ARG A 26 8.71 8.01 -9.14
N ARG A 27 8.42 8.02 -10.44
CA ARG A 27 7.28 7.29 -11.02
C ARG A 27 7.59 5.80 -11.13
N ALA A 28 6.63 4.96 -10.77
CA ALA A 28 6.66 3.52 -10.95
C ALA A 28 5.26 3.04 -11.35
N THR A 29 5.20 1.99 -12.15
CA THR A 29 3.93 1.40 -12.58
C THR A 29 3.61 0.20 -11.71
N ILE A 30 2.34 0.08 -11.29
CA ILE A 30 1.87 -1.09 -10.54
C ILE A 30 1.79 -2.29 -11.48
N THR A 31 2.48 -3.36 -11.12
CA THR A 31 2.46 -4.64 -11.85
C THR A 31 1.67 -5.71 -11.12
N GLY A 32 1.37 -5.52 -9.83
CA GLY A 32 0.55 -6.45 -9.05
C GLY A 32 0.44 -6.06 -7.58
N PHE A 33 -0.26 -6.90 -6.82
CA PHE A 33 -0.49 -6.73 -5.39
C PHE A 33 -0.06 -8.00 -4.65
N THR A 34 0.48 -7.83 -3.45
CA THR A 34 0.84 -8.93 -2.54
C THR A 34 0.65 -8.49 -1.09
N THR A 35 0.77 -9.42 -0.16
CA THR A 35 0.90 -9.13 1.27
C THR A 35 2.32 -9.43 1.74
N ASP A 36 2.76 -8.75 2.81
CA ASP A 36 3.98 -9.12 3.52
C ASP A 36 3.70 -10.14 4.64
N ASP A 37 4.75 -10.53 5.38
CA ASP A 37 4.67 -11.53 6.46
C ASP A 37 3.70 -11.15 7.60
N ASN A 38 3.24 -9.90 7.66
CA ASN A 38 2.28 -9.41 8.64
C ASN A 38 0.92 -9.10 7.99
N ASN A 39 0.62 -9.78 6.88
CA ASN A 39 -0.58 -9.61 6.06
C ASN A 39 -0.81 -8.16 5.58
N GLN A 40 0.24 -7.33 5.55
CA GLN A 40 0.09 -5.94 5.17
C GLN A 40 0.20 -5.79 3.64
N PRO A 41 -0.66 -5.01 2.99
CA PRO A 41 -0.64 -4.87 1.53
C PRO A 41 0.63 -4.18 1.03
N VAL A 42 1.18 -4.76 -0.03
CA VAL A 42 2.36 -4.33 -0.75
C VAL A 42 2.04 -4.25 -2.24
N LEU A 43 2.42 -3.14 -2.85
CA LEU A 43 2.38 -2.94 -4.29
C LEU A 43 3.64 -3.53 -4.91
N LYS A 44 3.47 -4.44 -5.86
CA LYS A 44 4.55 -4.81 -6.78
C LYS A 44 4.62 -3.75 -7.86
N THR A 45 5.78 -3.13 -8.01
CA THR A 45 5.98 -2.09 -9.03
C THR A 45 7.22 -2.38 -9.87
N THR A 46 7.32 -1.73 -11.02
CA THR A 46 8.51 -1.81 -11.90
C THR A 46 9.81 -1.37 -11.22
N LYS A 47 9.74 -0.69 -10.06
CA LYS A 47 10.89 -0.19 -9.30
C LYS A 47 10.99 -0.83 -7.92
N GLY A 48 10.54 -2.09 -7.82
CA GLY A 48 10.58 -2.91 -6.62
C GLY A 48 9.30 -2.82 -5.79
N ASP A 49 9.25 -3.62 -4.75
CA ASP A 49 8.07 -3.75 -3.89
C ASP A 49 7.94 -2.56 -2.96
N GLN A 50 6.73 -2.02 -2.84
CA GLN A 50 6.43 -0.82 -2.06
C GLN A 50 5.26 -1.10 -1.13
N LYS A 51 5.46 -0.93 0.19
CA LYS A 51 4.38 -1.02 1.16
C LYS A 51 3.35 0.08 0.89
N LEU A 52 2.07 -0.30 0.80
CA LEU A 52 0.99 0.65 0.55
C LEU A 52 0.84 1.61 1.73
N PHE A 53 0.96 1.08 2.95
CA PHE A 53 0.90 1.84 4.18
C PHE A 53 2.28 1.87 4.86
N LYS A 54 2.69 3.06 5.31
CA LYS A 54 3.87 3.22 6.19
C LYS A 54 3.64 2.72 7.63
N PRO A 55 2.54 3.11 8.32
CA PRO A 55 2.27 2.58 9.65
C PRO A 55 1.86 1.11 9.57
N ARG A 56 2.08 0.36 10.65
CA ARG A 56 1.60 -1.02 10.79
C ARG A 56 0.17 -1.03 11.33
N ILE A 57 -0.71 -1.75 10.67
CA ILE A 57 -2.07 -1.97 11.17
C ILE A 57 -2.00 -3.20 12.08
N VAL A 58 -2.04 -2.99 13.40
CA VAL A 58 -1.92 -4.07 14.41
C VAL A 58 -2.97 -5.17 14.20
N LYS A 59 -4.16 -4.82 13.71
CA LYS A 59 -5.22 -5.79 13.37
C LYS A 59 -4.81 -6.82 12.30
N LEU A 60 -3.88 -6.47 11.42
CA LEU A 60 -3.41 -7.36 10.34
C LEU A 60 -2.24 -8.24 10.77
N MET A 61 -1.55 -7.87 11.84
CA MET A 61 -0.47 -8.68 12.42
C MET A 61 -1.12 -9.90 13.08
N ASP A 62 -0.82 -11.09 12.58
CA ASP A 62 -1.15 -12.32 13.30
C ASP A 62 -0.42 -12.28 14.66
N LYS A 63 -1.18 -12.57 15.72
CA LYS A 63 -0.70 -12.51 17.11
C LYS A 63 0.46 -13.45 17.36
#